data_AF-A0A2V9Y4Q6-F1
#
_entry.id   AF-A0A2V9Y4Q6-F1
#
_cell.length_a   1.000
_cell.length_b   1.000
_cell.length_c   1.000
_cell.angle_alpha   90.00
_cell.angle_beta   90.00
_cell.angle_gamma   90.00
#
_symmetry.space_group_name_H-M   'P 1'
#
loop_
_entity.id
_entity.type
_entity.pdbx_description
1 polymer ?
#
loop_
_entity_poly.entity_id
_entity_poly.type
_entity_poly.pdbx_seq_one_letter_code
_entity_poly.pdbx_strand_id
1 'polypeptide(L)'
;EATSDQALIDNLNATAARRATLGIAGSFNTSGNDGSITRFGWKAQNKSLLIFSGEAYNVEMGVSNELFPNERSAVAGCAFNSSPEDKTHSVNESGSATGTASEMSSDALNFALFARLSAPPTPTPTTSSTLAGASLFSSIGCSLCHTPTLTTGQSPYTGMSNVSYNPYSDFALHKMGVDLQDGIAQGAASGKQFRTAPLWGLGQRLFFLHDGRTSDLIQAIQAHSSSGSEAIKVIGNYNRLKASQKQDLLNFLRSL
;
A
#
# COMPACT_ATOMS: atom_id res chain seq x y z
N GLU A 1 7.49 1.31 -6.61
CA GLU A 1 8.44 0.18 -6.80
C GLU A 1 9.89 0.61 -6.68
N ALA A 2 10.29 1.76 -7.25
CA ALA A 2 11.70 2.16 -7.33
C ALA A 2 12.38 2.55 -5.99
N THR A 3 11.64 2.71 -4.89
CA THR A 3 12.25 2.96 -3.56
C THR A 3 12.99 1.72 -3.09
N SER A 4 14.31 1.81 -2.94
CA SER A 4 15.15 0.65 -2.62
C SER A 4 14.82 0.06 -1.24
N ASP A 5 15.15 -1.21 -1.05
CA ASP A 5 14.99 -1.88 0.25
C ASP A 5 15.80 -1.16 1.34
N GLN A 6 17.03 -0.75 1.02
CA GLN A 6 17.88 0.01 1.94
C GLN A 6 17.23 1.34 2.34
N ALA A 7 16.61 2.08 1.42
CA ALA A 7 15.94 3.33 1.75
C ALA A 7 14.75 3.12 2.71
N LEU A 8 14.02 2.01 2.57
CA LEU A 8 12.94 1.66 3.51
C LEU A 8 13.49 1.27 4.89
N ILE A 9 14.56 0.48 4.92
CA ILE A 9 15.25 0.08 6.15
C ILE A 9 15.79 1.32 6.89
N ASP A 10 16.48 2.22 6.18
CA ASP A 10 17.03 3.45 6.73
C ASP A 10 15.93 4.35 7.27
N ASN A 11 14.81 4.49 6.53
CA ASN A 11 13.64 5.24 7.01
C ASN A 11 13.09 4.67 8.33
N LEU A 12 12.93 3.35 8.41
CA LEU A 12 12.42 2.66 9.58
C LEU A 12 13.38 2.78 10.79
N ASN A 13 14.69 2.73 10.52
CA ASN A 13 15.75 2.88 11.52
C ASN A 13 15.89 4.32 12.02
N ALA A 14 15.72 5.32 11.15
CA ALA A 14 15.85 6.73 11.50
C ALA A 14 14.92 7.19 12.63
N THR A 15 13.79 6.49 12.81
CA THR A 15 12.81 6.79 13.86
C THR A 15 12.75 5.72 14.97
N ALA A 16 13.61 4.70 14.94
CA ALA A 16 13.54 3.53 15.82
C ALA A 16 13.49 3.89 17.31
N ALA A 17 14.36 4.80 17.76
CA ALA A 17 14.38 5.24 19.16
C ALA A 17 13.05 5.89 19.59
N ARG A 18 12.49 6.77 18.75
CA ARG A 18 11.19 7.41 19.02
C ARG A 18 10.05 6.39 19.00
N ARG A 19 10.06 5.47 18.04
CA ARG A 19 9.07 4.38 17.91
C ARG A 19 9.06 3.46 19.13
N ALA A 20 10.25 3.10 19.63
CA ALA A 20 10.40 2.29 20.83
C ALA A 20 9.74 2.91 22.07
N THR A 21 9.83 4.25 22.27
CA THR A 21 9.16 4.92 23.40
C THR A 21 7.63 4.76 23.35
N LEU A 22 7.07 4.60 22.16
CA LEU A 22 5.64 4.41 21.92
C LEU A 22 5.23 2.94 21.74
N GLY A 23 6.17 1.99 21.83
CA GLY A 23 5.90 0.57 21.60
C GLY A 23 5.63 0.23 20.13
N ILE A 24 6.04 1.09 19.20
CA ILE A 24 5.96 0.84 17.76
C ILE A 24 7.22 0.09 17.35
N ALA A 25 7.07 -1.04 16.67
CA ALA A 25 8.17 -1.87 16.23
C ALA A 25 8.37 -1.76 14.72
N GLY A 26 7.33 -2.07 13.94
CA GLY A 26 7.41 -2.19 12.48
C GLY A 26 8.31 -3.35 12.01
N SER A 27 7.93 -3.97 10.91
CA SER A 27 8.72 -5.01 10.24
C SER A 27 8.38 -5.03 8.76
N PHE A 28 9.23 -5.58 7.90
CA PHE A 28 8.88 -5.72 6.48
C PHE A 28 8.40 -7.13 6.18
N ASN A 29 7.46 -7.24 5.25
CA ASN A 29 7.24 -8.51 4.57
C ASN A 29 8.34 -8.69 3.52
N THR A 30 8.73 -9.93 3.26
CA THR A 30 9.83 -10.24 2.34
C THR A 30 9.47 -11.38 1.40
N SER A 31 10.06 -11.33 0.22
CA SER A 31 9.94 -12.35 -0.80
C SER A 31 10.65 -13.63 -0.33
N GLY A 32 9.93 -14.75 -0.31
CA GLY A 32 10.51 -16.05 0.07
C GLY A 32 11.62 -16.53 -0.87
N ASN A 33 11.70 -15.98 -2.09
CA ASN A 33 12.67 -16.41 -3.09
C ASN A 33 14.05 -15.76 -2.92
N ASP A 34 14.10 -14.50 -2.49
CA ASP A 34 15.34 -13.71 -2.48
C ASP A 34 15.48 -12.77 -1.26
N GLY A 35 14.53 -12.81 -0.32
CA GLY A 35 14.54 -11.99 0.89
C GLY A 35 14.30 -10.50 0.69
N SER A 36 14.06 -10.04 -0.54
CA SER A 36 13.78 -8.63 -0.83
C SER A 36 12.45 -8.16 -0.24
N ILE A 37 12.35 -6.88 0.11
CA ILE A 37 11.15 -6.30 0.73
C ILE A 37 9.99 -6.27 -0.27
N THR A 38 8.83 -6.76 0.15
CA THR A 38 7.57 -6.73 -0.60
C THR A 38 6.68 -5.58 -0.11
N ARG A 39 5.79 -5.06 -0.96
CA ARG A 39 5.19 -3.72 -0.75
C ARG A 39 3.71 -3.60 -1.15
N PHE A 40 3.17 -4.53 -1.93
CA PHE A 40 1.81 -4.43 -2.48
C PHE A 40 0.83 -5.38 -1.80
N GLY A 41 -0.44 -4.97 -1.77
CA GLY A 41 -1.49 -5.62 -0.97
C GLY A 41 -1.58 -5.09 0.46
N TRP A 42 -2.60 -5.55 1.19
CA TRP A 42 -2.87 -5.14 2.58
C TRP A 42 -1.77 -5.57 3.56
N LYS A 43 -1.09 -6.68 3.27
CA LYS A 43 0.00 -7.22 4.09
C LYS A 43 1.35 -7.16 3.38
N ALA A 44 1.45 -6.27 2.39
CA ALA A 44 2.66 -6.12 1.58
C ALA A 44 3.12 -7.44 0.94
N GLN A 45 2.24 -8.40 0.66
CA GLN A 45 2.64 -9.75 0.25
C GLN A 45 3.24 -9.83 -1.16
N ASN A 46 2.95 -8.84 -2.01
CA ASN A 46 3.41 -8.82 -3.40
C ASN A 46 4.64 -7.93 -3.59
N LYS A 47 5.65 -8.47 -4.29
CA LYS A 47 6.93 -7.79 -4.54
C LYS A 47 6.84 -6.66 -5.56
N SER A 48 6.05 -6.87 -6.62
CA SER A 48 5.93 -5.94 -7.75
C SER A 48 4.48 -5.72 -8.14
N LEU A 49 4.22 -4.64 -8.86
CA LEU A 49 2.92 -4.37 -9.48
C LEU A 49 2.56 -5.45 -10.49
N LEU A 50 3.53 -6.03 -11.19
CA LEU A 50 3.28 -7.10 -12.15
C LEU A 50 2.77 -8.38 -11.46
N ILE A 51 3.41 -8.79 -10.37
CA ILE A 51 2.95 -9.94 -9.57
C ILE A 51 1.60 -9.63 -8.92
N PHE A 52 1.41 -8.41 -8.40
CA PHE A 52 0.13 -7.98 -7.84
C PHE A 52 -1.01 -8.02 -8.88
N SER A 53 -0.78 -7.53 -10.09
CA SER A 53 -1.74 -7.58 -11.20
C SER A 53 -2.06 -9.01 -11.63
N GLY A 54 -1.04 -9.84 -11.85
CA GLY A 54 -1.23 -11.24 -12.22
C GLY A 54 -1.96 -12.05 -11.15
N GLU A 55 -1.68 -11.81 -9.87
CA GLU A 55 -2.40 -12.46 -8.77
C GLU A 55 -3.85 -11.99 -8.76
N ALA A 56 -4.12 -10.70 -8.92
CA ALA A 56 -5.48 -10.18 -8.95
C ALA A 56 -6.31 -10.78 -10.10
N TYR A 57 -5.73 -10.93 -11.29
CA TYR A 57 -6.38 -11.59 -12.42
C TYR A 57 -6.76 -13.04 -12.05
N ASN A 58 -5.81 -13.80 -11.49
CA ASN A 58 -6.05 -15.22 -11.20
C ASN A 58 -6.97 -15.44 -9.99
N VAL A 59 -6.83 -14.64 -8.93
CA VAL A 59 -7.52 -14.87 -7.64
C VAL A 59 -8.87 -14.19 -7.58
N GLU A 60 -8.96 -12.94 -8.07
CA GLU A 60 -10.16 -12.13 -7.93
C GLU A 60 -11.06 -12.21 -9.17
N MET A 61 -10.48 -12.35 -10.36
CA MET A 61 -11.22 -12.41 -11.62
C MET A 61 -11.36 -13.83 -12.19
N GLY A 62 -10.53 -14.77 -11.73
CA GLY A 62 -10.51 -16.15 -12.25
C GLY A 62 -9.85 -16.28 -13.63
N VAL A 63 -8.95 -15.37 -13.99
CA VAL A 63 -8.24 -15.36 -15.28
C VAL A 63 -6.81 -15.84 -15.07
N SER A 64 -6.48 -17.04 -15.56
CA SER A 64 -5.10 -17.54 -15.58
C SER A 64 -4.22 -16.68 -16.49
N ASN A 65 -2.96 -16.52 -16.10
CA ASN A 65 -1.99 -15.71 -16.84
C ASN A 65 -0.59 -16.32 -16.81
N GLU A 66 0.35 -15.76 -17.56
CA GLU A 66 1.73 -16.28 -17.66
C GLU A 66 2.49 -16.36 -16.32
N LEU A 67 2.10 -15.57 -15.30
CA LEU A 67 2.68 -15.63 -13.95
C LEU A 67 1.96 -16.63 -13.05
N PHE A 68 0.66 -16.82 -13.27
CA PHE A 68 -0.23 -17.70 -12.51
C PHE A 68 -1.06 -18.56 -13.47
N PRO A 69 -0.45 -19.62 -14.06
CA PRO A 69 -1.05 -20.36 -15.16
C PRO A 69 -2.12 -21.37 -14.72
N ASN A 70 -2.21 -21.64 -13.41
CA ASN A 70 -3.15 -22.61 -12.87
C ASN A 70 -4.43 -21.90 -12.40
N GLU A 71 -5.57 -22.46 -12.77
CA GLU A 71 -6.86 -22.04 -12.22
C GLU A 71 -6.96 -22.34 -10.72
N ARG A 72 -7.58 -21.43 -9.95
CA ARG A 72 -7.69 -21.54 -8.49
C ARG A 72 -8.77 -22.51 -8.02
N SER A 73 -9.82 -22.73 -8.82
CA SER A 73 -10.94 -23.61 -8.47
C SER A 73 -11.14 -24.69 -9.52
N ALA A 74 -10.84 -25.94 -9.15
CA ALA A 74 -11.23 -27.12 -9.92
C ALA A 74 -12.64 -27.55 -9.47
N VAL A 75 -13.68 -26.96 -10.06
CA VAL A 75 -15.04 -27.51 -9.94
C VAL A 75 -15.09 -28.80 -10.76
N ALA A 76 -15.74 -29.85 -10.26
CA ALA A 76 -15.88 -31.10 -11.02
C ALA A 76 -16.53 -30.82 -12.39
N GLY A 77 -15.86 -31.22 -13.48
CA GLY A 77 -16.30 -30.93 -14.85
C GLY A 77 -15.81 -29.60 -15.44
N CYS A 78 -14.96 -28.85 -14.72
CA CYS A 78 -14.32 -27.66 -15.28
C CYS A 78 -13.37 -28.06 -16.42
N ALA A 79 -13.54 -27.44 -17.60
CA ALA A 79 -12.64 -27.59 -18.73
C ALA A 79 -11.48 -26.61 -18.56
N PHE A 80 -10.26 -27.11 -18.41
CA PHE A 80 -9.07 -26.28 -18.32
C PHE A 80 -8.57 -25.93 -19.72
N ASN A 81 -8.22 -24.66 -19.92
CA ASN A 81 -7.53 -24.25 -21.13
C ASN A 81 -6.10 -24.82 -21.13
N SER A 82 -5.61 -25.21 -22.30
CA SER A 82 -4.24 -25.74 -22.45
C SER A 82 -3.17 -24.65 -22.31
N SER A 83 -3.56 -23.38 -22.35
CA SER A 83 -2.70 -22.21 -22.17
C SER A 83 -3.41 -21.22 -21.26
N PRO A 84 -2.67 -20.33 -20.57
CA PRO A 84 -3.27 -19.22 -19.84
C PRO A 84 -4.22 -18.39 -20.70
N GLU A 85 -5.29 -17.90 -20.07
CA GLU A 85 -6.28 -17.03 -20.71
C GLU A 85 -5.66 -15.69 -21.14
N ASP A 86 -4.93 -15.03 -20.22
CA ASP A 86 -4.18 -13.80 -20.51
C ASP A 86 -2.69 -14.12 -20.77
N LYS A 87 -2.18 -13.67 -21.92
CA LYS A 87 -0.81 -13.96 -22.36
C LYS A 87 -0.30 -12.91 -23.32
N THR A 88 1.01 -12.81 -23.44
CA THR A 88 1.67 -12.00 -24.47
C THR A 88 1.19 -12.43 -25.86
N HIS A 89 0.83 -11.46 -26.69
CA HIS A 89 0.26 -11.71 -28.00
C HIS A 89 1.36 -11.85 -29.07
N SER A 90 1.27 -12.88 -29.91
CA SER A 90 2.17 -13.03 -31.09
C SER A 90 1.69 -12.21 -32.29
N VAL A 91 0.42 -11.82 -32.30
CA VAL A 91 -0.20 -10.94 -33.30
C VAL A 91 -1.16 -9.99 -32.58
N ASN A 92 -1.32 -8.77 -33.08
CA ASN A 92 -2.32 -7.83 -32.55
C ASN A 92 -3.75 -8.24 -32.94
N GLU A 93 -4.75 -7.45 -32.55
CA GLU A 93 -6.18 -7.72 -32.83
C GLU A 93 -6.53 -7.80 -34.34
N SER A 94 -5.69 -7.22 -35.20
CA SER A 94 -5.85 -7.30 -36.67
C SER A 94 -5.12 -8.48 -37.31
N GLY A 95 -4.47 -9.33 -36.51
CA GLY A 95 -3.68 -10.47 -36.99
C GLY A 95 -2.27 -10.10 -37.49
N SER A 96 -1.80 -8.88 -37.24
CA SER A 96 -0.45 -8.43 -37.61
C SER A 96 0.59 -8.90 -36.59
N ALA A 97 1.72 -9.41 -37.05
CA ALA A 97 2.88 -9.73 -36.20
C ALA A 97 3.61 -8.49 -35.64
N THR A 98 3.18 -7.29 -36.04
CA THR A 98 3.67 -6.02 -35.53
C THR A 98 2.53 -5.20 -34.94
N GLY A 99 2.81 -4.52 -33.83
CA GLY A 99 1.88 -3.67 -33.10
C GLY A 99 2.62 -2.80 -32.08
N THR A 100 1.89 -1.94 -31.41
CA THR A 100 2.38 -1.19 -30.24
C THR A 100 2.71 -2.13 -29.09
N ALA A 101 3.53 -1.66 -28.14
CA ALA A 101 3.85 -2.47 -26.96
C ALA A 101 2.60 -2.90 -26.18
N SER A 102 1.56 -2.07 -26.12
CA SER A 102 0.31 -2.39 -25.42
C SER A 102 -0.49 -3.48 -26.12
N GLU A 103 -0.59 -3.43 -27.46
CA GLU A 103 -1.33 -4.43 -28.24
C GLU A 103 -0.68 -5.82 -28.19
N MET A 104 0.64 -5.86 -28.00
CA MET A 104 1.42 -7.09 -27.97
C MET A 104 1.60 -7.66 -26.55
N SER A 105 1.38 -6.84 -25.51
CA SER A 105 1.54 -7.25 -24.10
C SER A 105 0.26 -7.91 -23.58
N SER A 106 0.41 -8.77 -22.56
CA SER A 106 -0.73 -9.27 -21.79
C SER A 106 -1.47 -8.16 -21.06
N ASP A 107 -2.75 -8.39 -20.76
CA ASP A 107 -3.60 -7.46 -20.03
C ASP A 107 -3.08 -7.22 -18.61
N ALA A 108 -2.59 -8.26 -17.93
CA ALA A 108 -1.96 -8.13 -16.61
C ALA A 108 -0.71 -7.22 -16.64
N LEU A 109 0.10 -7.30 -17.70
CA LEU A 109 1.25 -6.41 -17.88
C LEU A 109 0.81 -4.98 -18.19
N ASN A 110 -0.18 -4.80 -19.06
CA ASN A 110 -0.76 -3.50 -19.37
C ASN A 110 -1.34 -2.83 -18.11
N PHE A 111 -2.05 -3.59 -17.25
CA PHE A 111 -2.57 -3.10 -15.99
C PHE A 111 -1.46 -2.70 -15.01
N ALA A 112 -0.40 -3.50 -14.91
CA ALA A 112 0.77 -3.16 -14.08
C ALA A 112 1.47 -1.88 -14.56
N LEU A 113 1.61 -1.71 -15.88
CA LEU A 113 2.19 -0.49 -16.48
C LEU A 113 1.29 0.73 -16.25
N PHE A 114 -0.03 0.59 -16.42
CA PHE A 114 -1.00 1.63 -16.12
C PHE A 114 -0.87 2.10 -14.66
N ALA A 115 -0.87 1.18 -13.70
CA ALA A 115 -0.73 1.51 -12.28
C ALA A 115 0.63 2.17 -11.97
N ARG A 116 1.71 1.72 -12.62
CA ARG A 116 3.06 2.23 -12.41
C ARG A 116 3.25 3.66 -12.94
N LEU A 117 2.65 3.97 -14.08
CA LEU A 117 2.84 5.23 -14.80
C LEU A 117 1.74 6.26 -14.50
N SER A 118 0.75 5.89 -13.69
CA SER A 118 -0.25 6.83 -13.18
C SER A 118 0.37 7.84 -12.23
N ALA A 119 -0.02 9.11 -12.38
CA ALA A 119 0.37 10.16 -11.46
C ALA A 119 -0.23 9.93 -10.06
N PRO A 120 0.45 10.34 -8.97
CA PRO A 120 -0.15 10.33 -7.65
C PRO A 120 -1.33 11.33 -7.58
N PRO A 121 -2.26 11.15 -6.64
CA PRO A 121 -3.31 12.14 -6.37
C PRO A 121 -2.71 13.52 -6.07
N THR A 122 -3.32 14.58 -6.62
CA THR A 122 -2.93 15.97 -6.36
C THR A 122 -3.49 16.44 -5.03
N PRO A 123 -2.66 16.84 -4.04
CA PRO A 123 -3.14 17.41 -2.80
C PRO A 123 -3.86 18.74 -3.01
N THR A 124 -4.78 19.09 -2.11
CA THR A 124 -5.43 20.40 -2.16
C THR A 124 -4.45 21.52 -1.74
N PRO A 125 -4.69 22.78 -2.16
CA PRO A 125 -3.86 23.91 -1.74
C PRO A 125 -3.73 24.02 -0.23
N THR A 126 -2.52 24.32 0.23
CA THR A 126 -2.18 24.46 1.65
C THR A 126 -2.94 25.63 2.29
N THR A 127 -3.42 25.44 3.52
CA THR A 127 -4.03 26.46 4.36
C THR A 127 -3.35 26.50 5.72
N SER A 128 -3.59 27.54 6.53
CA SER A 128 -3.07 27.60 7.91
C SER A 128 -3.50 26.39 8.75
N SER A 129 -4.73 25.89 8.53
CA SER A 129 -5.26 24.71 9.22
C SER A 129 -4.55 23.43 8.80
N THR A 130 -4.28 23.24 7.50
CA THR A 130 -3.58 22.03 7.03
C THR A 130 -2.10 22.01 7.43
N LEU A 131 -1.44 23.18 7.51
CA LEU A 131 -0.09 23.31 8.07
C LEU A 131 -0.04 22.96 9.56
N ALA A 132 -0.99 23.49 10.34
CA ALA A 132 -1.12 23.14 11.76
C ALA A 132 -1.38 21.64 11.94
N GLY A 133 -2.27 21.06 11.12
CA GLY A 133 -2.58 19.64 11.10
C GLY A 133 -1.38 18.76 10.77
N ALA A 134 -0.56 19.13 9.79
CA ALA A 134 0.67 18.41 9.45
C ALA A 134 1.69 18.41 10.60
N SER A 135 1.83 19.55 11.30
CA SER A 135 2.67 19.65 12.50
C SER A 135 2.15 18.78 13.64
N LEU A 136 0.83 18.78 13.86
CA LEU A 136 0.16 17.91 14.83
C LEU A 136 0.36 16.43 14.50
N PHE A 137 0.16 16.04 13.25
CA PHE A 137 0.38 14.68 12.76
C PHE A 137 1.77 14.14 13.12
N SER A 138 2.80 14.97 12.97
CA SER A 138 4.16 14.58 13.35
C SER A 138 4.41 14.58 14.86
N SER A 139 3.92 15.60 15.57
CA SER A 139 4.16 15.76 17.02
C SER A 139 3.45 14.71 17.88
N ILE A 140 2.26 14.26 17.48
CA ILE A 140 1.52 13.22 18.23
C ILE A 140 2.01 11.80 17.89
N GLY A 141 2.81 11.64 16.84
CA GLY A 141 3.48 10.39 16.47
C GLY A 141 2.86 9.63 15.31
N CYS A 142 1.84 10.15 14.59
CA CYS A 142 1.28 9.47 13.43
C CYS A 142 2.32 9.23 12.32
N SER A 143 3.24 10.19 12.15
CA SER A 143 4.33 10.12 11.16
C SER A 143 5.35 9.01 11.42
N LEU A 144 5.30 8.35 12.58
CA LEU A 144 6.20 7.25 12.92
C LEU A 144 5.86 5.92 12.22
N CYS A 145 4.64 5.78 11.71
CA CYS A 145 4.28 4.73 10.75
C CYS A 145 3.98 5.37 9.39
N HIS A 146 3.19 6.44 9.40
CA HIS A 146 2.83 7.18 8.19
C HIS A 146 3.90 8.20 7.78
N THR A 147 5.09 7.69 7.42
CA THR A 147 6.25 8.51 7.04
C THR A 147 5.90 9.48 5.90
N PRO A 148 6.05 10.81 6.08
CA PRO A 148 5.60 11.80 5.11
C PRO A 148 6.28 11.74 3.75
N THR A 149 7.58 11.43 3.70
CA THR A 149 8.39 11.55 2.49
C THR A 149 9.30 10.35 2.35
N LEU A 150 9.40 9.85 1.12
CA LEU A 150 10.42 8.88 0.70
C LEU A 150 11.01 9.34 -0.63
N THR A 151 12.16 8.79 -0.98
CA THR A 151 12.83 9.09 -2.26
C THR A 151 13.01 7.79 -3.05
N THR A 152 12.66 7.82 -4.33
CA THR A 152 12.90 6.67 -5.21
C THR A 152 14.40 6.48 -5.46
N GLY A 153 14.82 5.24 -5.66
CA GLY A 153 16.15 4.92 -6.19
C GLY A 153 16.21 5.10 -7.70
N GLN A 154 17.06 4.33 -8.36
CA GLN A 154 17.09 4.29 -9.82
C GLN A 154 15.87 3.56 -10.39
N SER A 155 15.31 4.11 -11.46
CA SER A 155 14.18 3.57 -12.19
C SER A 155 14.50 3.51 -13.69
N PRO A 156 14.08 2.44 -14.40
CA PRO A 156 14.16 2.41 -15.86
C PRO A 156 13.14 3.33 -16.53
N TYR A 157 12.18 3.86 -15.77
CA TYR A 157 11.16 4.78 -16.27
C TYR A 157 11.61 6.23 -16.14
N THR A 158 11.55 6.95 -17.25
CA THR A 158 11.94 8.37 -17.34
C THR A 158 11.24 9.20 -16.27
N GLY A 159 12.00 10.05 -15.58
CA GLY A 159 11.46 10.95 -14.57
C GLY A 159 11.06 10.30 -13.25
N MET A 160 11.39 9.03 -13.01
CA MET A 160 11.07 8.31 -11.75
C MET A 160 12.30 7.96 -10.91
N SER A 161 13.51 8.35 -11.33
CA SER A 161 14.75 8.15 -10.57
C SER A 161 15.03 9.32 -9.63
N ASN A 162 15.40 9.04 -8.37
CA ASN A 162 15.75 10.06 -7.37
C ASN A 162 14.65 11.10 -7.12
N VAL A 163 13.38 10.68 -7.18
CA VAL A 163 12.22 11.54 -6.99
C VAL A 163 11.76 11.44 -5.54
N SER A 164 11.68 12.59 -4.88
CA SER A 164 11.03 12.73 -3.58
C SER A 164 9.51 12.69 -3.77
N TYR A 165 8.82 11.86 -3.00
CA TYR A 165 7.36 11.71 -3.05
C TYR A 165 6.77 11.59 -1.65
N ASN A 166 5.47 11.88 -1.52
CA ASN A 166 4.80 11.99 -0.23
C ASN A 166 3.72 10.92 0.00
N PRO A 167 4.09 9.67 0.31
CA PRO A 167 3.12 8.59 0.46
C PRO A 167 2.42 8.60 1.81
N TYR A 168 3.00 9.23 2.84
CA TYR A 168 2.55 9.11 4.22
C TYR A 168 2.46 7.64 4.65
N SER A 169 3.52 6.88 4.38
CA SER A 169 3.64 5.45 4.70
C SER A 169 5.11 5.04 4.69
N ASP A 170 5.50 4.25 5.69
CA ASP A 170 6.79 3.54 5.72
C ASP A 170 6.76 2.20 4.99
N PHE A 171 5.60 1.78 4.47
CA PHE A 171 5.34 0.48 3.87
C PHE A 171 5.69 -0.73 4.76
N ALA A 172 5.89 -0.53 6.06
CA ALA A 172 6.14 -1.59 7.03
C ALA A 172 4.82 -2.20 7.53
N LEU A 173 4.91 -3.42 8.02
CA LEU A 173 3.87 -4.13 8.76
C LEU A 173 3.86 -3.67 10.22
N HIS A 174 2.68 -3.29 10.69
CA HIS A 174 2.42 -2.95 12.08
C HIS A 174 1.27 -3.76 12.65
N LYS A 175 1.35 -4.11 13.94
CA LYS A 175 0.23 -4.73 14.64
C LYS A 175 -0.88 -3.71 14.84
N MET A 176 -2.05 -3.99 14.28
CA MET A 176 -3.25 -3.15 14.40
C MET A 176 -4.16 -3.56 15.56
N GLY A 177 -3.76 -4.62 16.27
CA GLY A 177 -4.44 -5.17 17.45
C GLY A 177 -5.66 -6.01 17.12
N VAL A 178 -6.35 -6.46 18.17
CA VAL A 178 -7.38 -7.52 18.07
C VAL A 178 -8.66 -7.11 17.33
N ASP A 179 -9.02 -5.83 17.33
CA ASP A 179 -10.28 -5.36 16.71
C ASP A 179 -10.18 -5.22 15.18
N LEU A 180 -8.94 -5.21 14.67
CA LEU A 180 -8.61 -5.09 13.25
C LEU A 180 -7.92 -6.34 12.69
N GLN A 181 -7.87 -7.45 13.44
CA GLN A 181 -7.30 -8.68 12.91
C GLN A 181 -8.27 -9.37 11.93
N ASP A 182 -7.75 -9.95 10.86
CA ASP A 182 -8.52 -10.74 9.89
C ASP A 182 -8.30 -12.27 10.04
N GLY A 183 -7.32 -12.68 10.86
CA GLY A 183 -6.94 -14.09 11.04
C GLY A 183 -6.15 -14.69 9.88
N ILE A 184 -5.86 -13.93 8.83
CA ILE A 184 -5.22 -14.41 7.60
C ILE A 184 -3.71 -14.15 7.67
N ALA A 185 -2.88 -15.17 7.50
CA ALA A 185 -1.44 -14.97 7.36
C ALA A 185 -1.06 -14.82 5.87
N GLN A 186 -0.18 -13.87 5.54
CA GLN A 186 0.33 -13.69 4.18
C GLN A 186 1.83 -13.35 4.20
N GLY A 187 2.66 -14.26 3.71
CA GLY A 187 4.12 -14.17 3.86
C GLY A 187 4.51 -14.17 5.34
N ALA A 188 5.34 -13.21 5.75
CA ALA A 188 5.74 -13.02 7.15
C ALA A 188 4.68 -12.31 8.01
N ALA A 189 3.60 -11.78 7.42
CA ALA A 189 2.58 -11.04 8.14
C ALA A 189 1.56 -11.98 8.80
N SER A 190 1.33 -11.81 10.10
CA SER A 190 0.24 -12.48 10.82
C SER A 190 -1.13 -11.85 10.55
N GLY A 191 -2.20 -12.49 11.04
CA GLY A 191 -3.58 -11.97 11.01
C GLY A 191 -3.77 -10.58 11.65
N LYS A 192 -2.84 -10.14 12.50
CA LYS A 192 -2.91 -8.87 13.22
C LYS A 192 -2.08 -7.76 12.57
N GLN A 193 -1.32 -8.08 11.54
CA GLN A 193 -0.37 -7.16 10.93
C GLN A 193 -0.86 -6.69 9.57
N PHE A 194 -0.77 -5.38 9.36
CA PHE A 194 -1.10 -4.74 8.11
C PHE A 194 0.01 -3.78 7.72
N ARG A 195 0.21 -3.65 6.42
CA ARG A 195 1.09 -2.64 5.85
C ARG A 195 0.50 -1.26 6.16
N THR A 196 1.32 -0.31 6.57
CA THR A 196 0.91 1.09 6.67
C THR A 196 0.34 1.56 5.34
N ALA A 197 -0.96 1.82 5.27
CA ALA A 197 -1.58 2.30 4.04
C ALA A 197 -1.06 3.72 3.70
N PRO A 198 -0.69 4.01 2.44
CA PRO A 198 -0.32 5.36 2.02
C PRO A 198 -1.53 6.28 2.16
N LEU A 199 -1.33 7.46 2.74
CA LEU A 199 -2.39 8.45 2.96
C LEU A 199 -2.48 9.50 1.85
N TRP A 200 -1.66 9.44 0.80
CA TRP A 200 -1.88 10.27 -0.38
C TRP A 200 -3.26 10.00 -1.01
N GLY A 201 -3.98 11.05 -1.40
CA GLY A 201 -5.37 10.94 -1.86
C GLY A 201 -6.34 10.39 -0.82
N LEU A 202 -6.00 10.40 0.48
CA LEU A 202 -6.92 9.97 1.55
C LEU A 202 -8.22 10.79 1.51
N GLY A 203 -8.16 12.06 1.13
CA GLY A 203 -9.34 12.92 0.97
C GLY A 203 -10.36 12.43 -0.06
N GLN A 204 -9.95 11.53 -0.97
CA GLN A 204 -10.81 10.96 -2.02
C GLN A 204 -11.31 9.55 -1.69
N ARG A 205 -10.91 8.97 -0.55
CA ARG A 205 -11.34 7.62 -0.15
C ARG A 205 -12.74 7.65 0.47
N LEU A 206 -13.57 6.71 0.04
CA LEU A 206 -14.96 6.56 0.52
C LEU A 206 -15.06 5.73 1.80
N PHE A 207 -14.24 4.68 1.90
CA PHE A 207 -14.20 3.77 3.04
C PHE A 207 -12.78 3.64 3.57
N PHE A 208 -12.66 3.41 4.87
CA PHE A 208 -11.41 3.30 5.60
C PHE A 208 -11.24 1.91 6.22
N LEU A 209 -9.98 1.61 6.59
CA LEU A 209 -9.52 0.31 7.11
C LEU A 209 -9.57 -0.79 6.04
N HIS A 210 -8.92 -1.93 6.32
CA HIS A 210 -8.75 -3.01 5.33
C HIS A 210 -10.06 -3.71 4.96
N ASP A 211 -11.08 -3.59 5.80
CA ASP A 211 -12.39 -4.21 5.63
C ASP A 211 -13.49 -3.19 5.29
N GLY A 212 -13.12 -1.93 5.06
CA GLY A 212 -14.05 -0.89 4.61
C GLY A 212 -15.18 -0.55 5.59
N ARG A 213 -15.07 -0.94 6.88
CA ARG A 213 -16.19 -0.88 7.84
C ARG A 213 -16.70 0.52 8.17
N THR A 214 -15.99 1.58 7.82
CA THR A 214 -16.38 2.96 8.15
C THR A 214 -16.00 3.96 7.06
N SER A 215 -16.83 4.99 6.89
CA SER A 215 -16.55 6.17 6.07
C SER A 215 -16.21 7.41 6.93
N ASP A 216 -16.07 7.23 8.25
CA ASP A 216 -15.76 8.31 9.18
C ASP A 216 -14.28 8.26 9.59
N LEU A 217 -13.55 9.32 9.24
CA LEU A 217 -12.13 9.43 9.51
C LEU A 217 -11.81 9.43 11.01
N ILE A 218 -12.69 9.96 11.86
CA ILE A 218 -12.49 9.93 13.31
C ILE A 218 -12.61 8.48 13.81
N GLN A 219 -13.61 7.74 13.33
CA GLN A 219 -13.76 6.32 13.67
C GLN A 219 -12.55 5.51 13.20
N ALA A 220 -12.06 5.76 11.98
CA ALA A 220 -10.87 5.11 11.46
C ALA A 220 -9.62 5.40 12.33
N ILE A 221 -9.43 6.66 12.76
CA ILE A 221 -8.34 7.04 13.68
C ILE A 221 -8.48 6.29 15.01
N GLN A 222 -9.67 6.30 15.62
CA GLN A 222 -9.90 5.62 16.90
C GLN A 222 -9.69 4.10 16.82
N ALA A 223 -10.06 3.48 15.70
CA ALA A 223 -9.91 2.04 15.49
C ALA A 223 -8.45 1.54 15.54
N HIS A 224 -7.48 2.44 15.39
CA HIS A 224 -6.07 2.10 15.59
C HIS A 224 -5.76 1.75 17.06
N SER A 225 -6.61 2.14 18.02
CA SER A 225 -6.43 1.86 19.44
C SER A 225 -7.20 0.62 19.88
N SER A 226 -6.61 -0.56 19.65
CA SER A 226 -7.11 -1.83 20.18
C SER A 226 -6.02 -2.60 20.92
N SER A 227 -6.39 -3.60 21.73
CA SER A 227 -5.43 -4.39 22.49
C SER A 227 -4.39 -5.05 21.57
N GLY A 228 -3.10 -4.89 21.90
CA GLY A 228 -1.98 -5.39 21.09
C GLY A 228 -1.65 -4.54 19.85
N SER A 229 -2.32 -3.40 19.64
CA SER A 229 -1.95 -2.44 18.59
C SER A 229 -0.70 -1.65 18.96
N GLU A 230 0.16 -1.39 17.98
CA GLU A 230 1.33 -0.51 18.12
C GLU A 230 0.93 0.98 18.22
N ALA A 231 -0.28 1.34 17.80
CA ALA A 231 -0.73 2.72 17.73
C ALA A 231 -1.40 3.24 19.02
N ILE A 232 -1.60 2.42 20.06
CA ILE A 232 -2.36 2.77 21.28
C ILE A 232 -1.86 4.09 21.89
N LYS A 233 -0.55 4.26 22.07
CA LYS A 233 0.00 5.49 22.67
C LYS A 233 -0.17 6.72 21.75
N VAL A 234 -0.06 6.54 20.43
CA VAL A 234 -0.29 7.61 19.44
C VAL A 234 -1.74 8.07 19.48
N ILE A 235 -2.69 7.13 19.52
CA ILE A 235 -4.12 7.47 19.67
C ILE A 235 -4.40 8.10 21.04
N GLY A 236 -3.70 7.68 22.09
CA GLY A 236 -3.70 8.38 23.38
C GLY A 236 -3.27 9.85 23.26
N ASN A 237 -2.23 10.14 22.47
CA ASN A 237 -1.78 11.52 22.20
C ASN A 237 -2.84 12.31 21.41
N TYR A 238 -3.42 11.70 20.36
CA TYR A 238 -4.53 12.28 19.60
C TYR A 238 -5.72 12.63 20.50
N ASN A 239 -6.08 11.74 21.43
CA ASN A 239 -7.22 11.95 22.32
C ASN A 239 -7.07 13.16 23.24
N ARG A 240 -5.83 13.52 23.61
CA ARG A 240 -5.50 14.69 24.42
C ARG A 240 -5.48 16.02 23.65
N LEU A 241 -5.56 15.99 22.32
CA LEU A 241 -5.68 17.20 21.52
C LEU A 241 -7.00 17.92 21.81
N LYS A 242 -6.96 19.26 21.76
CA LYS A 242 -8.17 20.10 21.79
C LYS A 242 -9.01 19.84 20.54
N ALA A 243 -10.31 20.16 20.62
CA ALA A 243 -11.22 19.98 19.48
C ALA A 243 -10.74 20.71 18.21
N SER A 244 -10.23 21.94 18.34
CA SER A 244 -9.66 22.69 17.21
C SER A 244 -8.44 22.00 16.60
N GLN A 245 -7.54 21.46 17.42
CA GLN A 245 -6.37 20.72 16.96
C GLN A 245 -6.76 19.41 16.25
N LYS A 246 -7.78 18.71 16.75
CA LYS A 246 -8.33 17.53 16.05
C LYS A 246 -8.89 17.94 14.69
N GLN A 247 -9.59 19.08 14.60
CA GLN A 247 -10.10 19.58 13.33
C GLN A 247 -8.97 19.95 12.34
N ASP A 248 -7.90 20.59 12.80
CA ASP A 248 -6.73 20.89 11.96
C ASP A 248 -6.10 19.61 11.40
N LEU A 249 -5.95 18.58 12.24
CA LEU A 249 -5.46 17.27 11.81
C LEU A 249 -6.38 16.62 10.75
N LEU A 250 -7.70 16.67 10.95
CA LEU A 250 -8.67 16.14 9.98
C LEU A 250 -8.64 16.91 8.66
N ASN A 251 -8.50 18.24 8.71
CA ASN A 251 -8.36 19.07 7.51
C ASN A 251 -7.09 18.72 6.75
N PHE A 252 -5.97 18.52 7.46
CA PHE A 252 -4.73 18.04 6.87
C PHE A 252 -4.93 16.68 6.18
N LEU A 253 -5.49 15.70 6.88
CA LEU A 253 -5.71 14.36 6.30
C LEU A 253 -6.63 14.37 5.08
N ARG A 254 -7.65 15.22 5.05
CA ARG A 254 -8.53 15.41 3.88
C ARG A 254 -7.88 16.19 2.75
N SER A 255 -6.83 16.96 3.04
CA SER A 255 -6.09 17.72 2.04
C SER A 255 -5.10 16.87 1.25
N LEU A 256 -4.81 15.65 1.74
CA LEU A 256 -3.90 14.68 1.12
C LEU A 256 -4.50 13.99 -0.09
#